data_AF-A0A528BDB9-F1
#
_entry.id   AF-A0A528BDB9-F1
#
_cell.length_a   1.000
_cell.length_b   1.000
_cell.length_c   1.000
_cell.angle_alpha   90.00
_cell.angle_beta   90.00
_cell.angle_gamma   90.00
#
_symmetry.space_group_name_H-M   'P 1'
#
loop_
_entity.id
_entity.type
_entity.pdbx_description
1 polymer ?
#
loop_
_entity_poly.entity_id
_entity_poly.type
_entity_poly.pdbx_seq_one_letter_code
_entity_poly.pdbx_strand_id
1 'polypeptide(L)' 'MLLHLSEGQANDHRTAAAVLDELPPARHLLADRAYSSTGFREALIGKGITPCN' A
#
# COMPACT_ATOMS: atom_id res chain seq x y z
N MET A 1 24.95 4.89 15.53
CA MET A 1 24.59 3.47 15.35
C MET A 1 23.68 3.41 14.13
N LEU A 2 24.04 2.63 13.11
CA LEU A 2 23.23 2.45 11.90
C LEU A 2 22.55 1.09 11.99
N LEU A 3 21.22 1.07 11.90
CA LEU A 3 20.42 -0.15 11.86
C LEU A 3 20.30 -0.63 10.41
N HIS A 4 20.78 -1.85 10.14
CA HIS A 4 20.58 -2.53 8.86
C HIS A 4 19.33 -3.40 8.98
N LEU A 5 18.29 -3.06 8.23
CA LEU A 5 17.02 -3.81 8.20
C LEU A 5 17.12 -4.93 7.15
N SER A 6 16.63 -6.13 7.48
CA SER A 6 16.42 -7.19 6.49
C SER A 6 15.14 -6.95 5.69
N GLU A 7 14.95 -7.64 4.57
CA GLU A 7 13.78 -7.44 3.68
C GLU A 7 12.43 -7.52 4.41
N GLY A 8 12.31 -8.32 5.47
CA GLY A 8 11.08 -8.43 6.26
C GLY A 8 10.92 -7.39 7.38
N GLN A 9 11.90 -6.50 7.59
CA GLN A 9 11.87 -5.43 8.59
C GLN A 9 11.83 -4.04 7.97
N ALA A 10 12.10 -3.95 6.66
CA ALA A 10 11.99 -2.73 5.91
C ALA A 10 10.52 -2.40 5.63
N ASN A 11 10.16 -1.12 5.72
CA ASN A 11 8.84 -0.64 5.35
C ASN A 11 8.62 -0.82 3.84
N ASP A 12 7.58 -1.57 3.49
CA ASP A 12 7.18 -1.94 2.13
C ASP A 12 6.27 -0.91 1.46
N HIS A 13 5.89 0.17 2.15
CA HIS A 13 4.96 1.21 1.66
C HIS A 13 5.39 1.81 0.32
N ARG A 14 6.70 2.01 0.07
CA ARG A 14 7.18 2.51 -1.22
C ARG A 14 6.93 1.50 -2.35
N THR A 15 7.17 0.23 -2.06
CA THR A 15 6.96 -0.84 -3.03
C THR A 15 5.47 -1.03 -3.30
N ALA A 16 4.63 -1.00 -2.26
CA ALA A 16 3.18 -1.06 -2.40
C ALA A 16 2.64 0.10 -3.25
N ALA A 17 3.11 1.33 -3.00
CA ALA A 17 2.70 2.49 -3.78
C ALA A 17 3.07 2.39 -5.27
N ALA A 18 4.22 1.77 -5.60
CA ALA A 18 4.64 1.60 -6.99
C ALA A 18 3.69 0.72 -7.81
N VAL A 19 3.03 -0.26 -7.17
CA VAL A 19 2.12 -1.19 -7.86
C VAL A 19 0.74 -0.57 -8.15
N LEU A 20 0.40 0.56 -7.52
CA LEU A 20 -0.92 1.20 -7.66
C LEU A 20 -1.24 1.63 -9.11
N ASP A 21 -0.24 1.97 -9.90
CA ASP A 21 -0.41 2.37 -11.30
C ASP A 21 -0.57 1.17 -12.23
N GLU A 22 -0.14 -0.02 -11.80
CA GLU A 22 -0.25 -1.27 -12.55
C GLU A 22 -1.49 -2.09 -12.18
N LEU A 23 -2.29 -1.62 -11.20
CA LEU A 23 -3.49 -2.33 -10.78
C LEU A 23 -4.51 -2.44 -11.92
N PRO A 24 -5.07 -3.63 -12.16
CA PRO A 24 -6.17 -3.78 -13.09
C PRO A 24 -7.40 -3.01 -12.58
N PRO A 25 -8.34 -2.62 -13.46
CA PRO A 25 -9.59 -1.99 -13.05
C PRO A 25 -10.33 -2.86 -12.02
N ALA A 26 -10.60 -2.31 -10.85
CA ALA A 26 -11.27 -3.01 -9.76
C ALA A 26 -12.24 -2.10 -9.02
N ARG A 27 -13.37 -2.65 -8.57
CA ARG A 27 -14.33 -1.93 -7.70
C ARG A 27 -13.90 -1.89 -6.23
N HIS A 28 -13.21 -2.94 -5.79
CA HIS A 28 -12.79 -3.16 -4.41
C HIS A 28 -11.39 -3.76 -4.39
N LEU A 29 -10.56 -3.34 -3.44
CA LEU A 29 -9.25 -3.94 -3.18
C LEU A 29 -9.10 -4.24 -1.69
N LEU A 30 -8.63 -5.45 -1.36
CA LEU A 30 -8.22 -5.79 0.01
C LEU A 30 -6.97 -4.97 0.35
N ALA A 31 -7.15 -3.88 1.09
CA ALA A 31 -6.06 -3.04 1.52
C ALA A 31 -5.36 -3.67 2.73
N ASP A 32 -4.06 -3.42 2.86
CA ASP A 32 -3.29 -3.77 4.05
C ASP A 32 -3.91 -3.12 5.30
N ARG A 33 -3.92 -3.86 6.43
CA ARG A 33 -4.50 -3.42 7.72
C ARG A 33 -3.45 -2.81 8.65
N ALA A 34 -2.19 -2.74 8.25
CA ALA A 34 -1.16 -2.11 9.05
C ALA A 34 -1.42 -0.61 9.26
N TYR A 35 -0.87 -0.06 10.35
CA TYR A 35 -0.98 1.36 10.68
C TYR A 35 -0.37 2.27 9.60
N SER A 36 0.63 1.77 8.86
CA SER A 36 1.27 2.48 7.75
C SER A 36 0.41 2.56 6.49
N SER A 37 -0.71 1.85 6.38
CA SER A 37 -1.45 1.69 5.12
C SER A 37 -2.42 2.84 4.80
N THR A 38 -2.45 3.91 5.61
CA THR A 38 -3.33 5.09 5.39
C THR A 38 -3.07 5.74 4.03
N GLY A 39 -1.81 6.02 3.69
CA GLY A 39 -1.46 6.63 2.40
C GLY A 39 -1.83 5.74 1.20
N PHE A 40 -1.72 4.42 1.37
CA PHE A 40 -2.16 3.47 0.35
C PHE A 40 -3.68 3.50 0.14
N ARG A 41 -4.46 3.58 1.23
CA ARG A 41 -5.93 3.73 1.16
C ARG A 41 -6.35 5.02 0.46
N GLU A 42 -5.69 6.14 0.77
CA GLU A 42 -5.96 7.42 0.11
C GLU A 42 -5.68 7.36 -1.40
N ALA A 43 -4.60 6.71 -1.80
CA ALA A 43 -4.26 6.56 -3.21
C ALA A 43 -5.26 5.67 -3.98
N LEU A 44 -5.80 4.62 -3.34
CA LEU A 44 -6.89 3.82 -3.92
C LEU A 44 -8.16 4.65 -4.13
N ILE A 45 -8.53 5.47 -3.15
CA ILE A 45 -9.69 6.38 -3.25
C ILE A 45 -9.49 7.38 -4.40
N GLY A 46 -8.29 7.93 -4.56
CA GLY A 46 -7.94 8.79 -5.70
C GLY A 46 -8.10 8.12 -7.06
N LYS A 47 -7.96 6.79 -7.13
CA LYS A 47 -8.19 5.97 -8.33
C LYS A 47 -9.65 5.49 -8.48
N GLY A 48 -10.55 5.86 -7.56
CA GLY A 48 -11.95 5.40 -7.56
C GLY A 48 -12.13 3.95 -7.09
N ILE A 49 -11.10 3.35 -6.48
CA ILE A 49 -11.14 2.00 -5.93
C ILE A 49 -11.52 2.09 -4.46
N THR A 50 -12.55 1.35 -4.03
CA THR A 50 -12.95 1.32 -2.61
C THR A 50 -12.03 0.36 -1.83
N PRO A 51 -11.23 0.84 -0.86
CA PRO A 51 -10.46 -0.04 0.00
C PRO A 51 -11.38 -0.86 0.91
N CYS A 52 -11.10 -2.15 1.04
CA CYS A 52 -11.81 -3.03 1.97
C CYS A 52 -11.26 -2.93 3.40
N ASN A 53 -12.10 -3.30 4.36
CA ASN A 53 -11.76 -3.42 5.78
C ASN A 53 -10.97 -4.69 6.07
#